data_AF-A0A957GW54-F1
#
_entry.id   AF-A0A957GW54-F1
#
_cell.length_a   1.000
_cell.length_b   1.000
_cell.length_c   1.000
_cell.angle_alpha   90.00
_cell.angle_beta   90.00
_cell.angle_gamma   90.00
#
_symmetry.space_group_name_H-M   'P 1'
#
loop_
_entity.id
_entity.type
_entity.pdbx_description
1 polymer ?
#
loop_
_entity_poly.entity_id
_entity_poly.type
_entity_poly.pdbx_seq_one_letter_code
_entity_poly.pdbx_strand_id
1 'polypeptide(L)'
;MPQYTVAQYGNDLDAALQPVARALRDFPTLLVLDNMESVLPDHEGNNPAGVADVTGLLALAQKLLAGDERCRLIFTSREMLPAPFDKPMSLLRMQESTAKHMDSRLRGNDTVVELGRLSQAEAIQLVEQVMAEHGWQPPANDDATTPEEIAELVETVNRHPRALTLLAREVANGVRATTQNVAGLMADLEAKNQGDRENSLYASVELSL
;
A
#
# COMPACT_ATOMS: atom_id res chain seq x y z
N MET A 1 -5.18 -20.94 7.00
CA MET A 1 -5.82 -20.70 5.69
C MET A 1 -6.03 -22.05 5.01
N PRO A 2 -7.20 -22.36 4.43
CA PRO A 2 -7.32 -23.52 3.56
C PRO A 2 -6.36 -23.37 2.38
N GLN A 3 -5.56 -24.41 2.09
CA GLN A 3 -4.63 -24.43 0.96
C GLN A 3 -5.40 -24.65 -0.35
N TYR A 4 -6.14 -23.63 -0.80
CA TYR A 4 -6.75 -23.64 -2.12
C TYR A 4 -5.70 -23.26 -3.17
N THR A 5 -5.57 -24.06 -4.22
CA THR A 5 -4.81 -23.71 -5.42
C THR A 5 -5.55 -24.23 -6.65
N VAL A 6 -5.69 -23.36 -7.66
CA VAL A 6 -6.29 -23.73 -8.95
C VAL A 6 -5.53 -24.88 -9.62
N ALA A 7 -4.23 -25.01 -9.33
CA ALA A 7 -3.37 -26.04 -9.92
C ALA A 7 -3.82 -27.48 -9.59
N GLN A 8 -4.55 -27.67 -8.48
CA GLN A 8 -5.09 -28.99 -8.09
C GLN A 8 -6.22 -29.47 -9.01
N TYR A 9 -6.79 -28.59 -9.84
CA TYR A 9 -7.95 -28.88 -10.69
C TYR A 9 -7.58 -29.07 -12.18
N GLY A 10 -6.28 -29.00 -12.52
CA GLY A 10 -5.82 -29.15 -13.90
C GLY A 10 -6.46 -28.10 -14.82
N ASN A 11 -7.12 -28.55 -15.88
CA ASN A 11 -7.82 -27.67 -16.84
C ASN A 11 -9.33 -27.52 -16.52
N ASP A 12 -9.81 -28.07 -15.41
CA ASP A 12 -11.21 -27.99 -15.01
C ASP A 12 -11.45 -26.74 -14.16
N LEU A 13 -11.63 -25.61 -14.85
CA LEU A 13 -11.87 -24.32 -14.21
C LEU A 13 -13.21 -24.29 -13.47
N ASP A 14 -14.23 -24.99 -13.97
CA ASP A 14 -15.55 -25.03 -13.33
C ASP A 14 -15.47 -25.72 -11.96
N ALA A 15 -14.73 -26.85 -11.88
CA ALA A 15 -14.45 -27.51 -10.61
C ALA A 15 -13.61 -26.63 -9.67
N ALA A 16 -12.61 -25.92 -10.21
CA ALA A 16 -11.79 -25.00 -9.42
C ALA A 16 -12.61 -23.84 -8.82
N LEU A 17 -13.62 -23.34 -9.54
CA LEU A 17 -14.46 -22.25 -9.08
C LEU A 17 -15.47 -22.66 -8.00
N GLN A 18 -15.86 -23.93 -7.91
CA GLN A 18 -16.89 -24.37 -6.95
C GLN A 18 -16.54 -24.10 -5.48
N PRO A 19 -15.33 -24.43 -4.97
CA PRO A 19 -14.94 -24.10 -3.61
C PRO A 19 -14.99 -22.60 -3.31
N VAL A 20 -14.58 -21.77 -4.28
CA VAL A 20 -14.60 -20.31 -4.15
C VAL A 20 -16.03 -19.79 -4.10
N ALA A 21 -16.88 -20.21 -5.04
CA ALA A 21 -18.29 -19.85 -5.08
C ALA A 21 -19.04 -20.30 -3.82
N ARG A 22 -18.71 -21.47 -3.29
CA ARG A 22 -19.25 -21.98 -2.03
C ARG A 22 -18.81 -21.13 -0.85
N ALA A 23 -17.52 -20.80 -0.74
CA ALA A 23 -17.02 -19.95 0.33
C ALA A 23 -17.72 -18.58 0.33
N LEU A 24 -17.88 -17.98 -0.86
CA LEU A 24 -18.56 -16.69 -1.05
C LEU A 24 -20.04 -16.71 -0.65
N ARG A 25 -20.73 -17.86 -0.80
CA ARG A 25 -22.15 -18.01 -0.48
C ARG A 25 -22.38 -18.40 0.98
N ASP A 26 -21.58 -19.32 1.48
CA ASP A 26 -21.78 -19.92 2.81
C ASP A 26 -21.31 -18.97 3.92
N PHE A 27 -20.34 -18.09 3.64
CA PHE A 27 -19.72 -17.23 4.64
C PHE A 27 -19.73 -15.73 4.27
N PRO A 28 -19.93 -14.84 5.26
CA PRO A 28 -19.54 -13.44 5.11
C PRO A 28 -18.07 -13.37 4.68
N THR A 29 -17.80 -12.72 3.55
CA THR A 29 -16.48 -12.75 2.93
C THR A 29 -15.94 -11.33 2.76
N LEU A 30 -14.71 -11.10 3.23
CA LEU A 30 -13.92 -9.91 2.92
C LEU A 30 -12.81 -10.32 1.95
N LEU A 31 -12.77 -9.73 0.76
CA LEU A 31 -11.67 -9.92 -0.18
C LEU A 31 -10.77 -8.68 -0.17
N VAL A 32 -9.47 -8.91 -0.14
CA VAL A 32 -8.44 -7.86 -0.25
C VAL A 32 -7.74 -8.02 -1.58
N LEU A 33 -7.82 -6.98 -2.42
CA LEU A 33 -7.07 -6.85 -3.66
C LEU A 33 -5.92 -5.90 -3.39
N ASP A 34 -4.74 -6.47 -3.21
CA ASP A 34 -3.54 -5.75 -2.82
C ASP A 34 -2.73 -5.32 -4.05
N ASN A 35 -2.05 -4.17 -3.97
CA ASN A 35 -1.10 -3.68 -4.97
C ASN A 35 -1.73 -3.51 -6.37
N MET A 36 -2.89 -2.85 -6.42
CA MET A 36 -3.65 -2.64 -7.67
C MET A 36 -2.90 -1.81 -8.71
N GLU A 37 -1.92 -0.99 -8.34
CA GLU A 37 -1.04 -0.27 -9.27
C GLU A 37 -0.27 -1.20 -10.23
N SER A 38 -0.17 -2.49 -9.91
CA SER A 38 0.41 -3.50 -10.81
C SER A 38 -0.46 -3.79 -12.03
N VAL A 39 -1.74 -3.40 -12.00
CA VAL A 39 -2.73 -3.64 -13.06
C VAL A 39 -3.50 -2.39 -13.49
N LEU A 40 -3.43 -1.32 -12.70
CA LEU A 40 -4.06 -0.05 -13.00
C LEU A 40 -3.17 0.82 -13.89
N PRO A 41 -3.76 1.68 -14.75
CA PRO A 41 -3.00 2.70 -15.42
C PRO A 41 -2.37 3.67 -14.41
N ASP A 42 -1.18 4.16 -14.74
CA ASP A 42 -0.54 5.23 -13.98
C ASP A 42 -1.26 6.59 -14.16
N HIS A 43 -0.78 7.61 -13.46
CA HIS A 43 -1.30 8.98 -13.57
C HIS A 43 -1.28 9.58 -14.99
N GLU A 44 -0.47 9.06 -15.92
CA GLU A 44 -0.44 9.45 -17.33
C GLU A 44 -1.45 8.66 -18.18
N GLY A 45 -2.12 7.66 -17.59
CA GLY A 45 -3.06 6.78 -18.25
C GLY A 45 -2.41 5.58 -18.93
N ASN A 46 -1.12 5.31 -18.70
CA ASN A 46 -0.41 4.20 -19.30
C ASN A 46 -0.63 2.92 -18.48
N ASN A 47 -1.04 1.85 -19.14
CA ASN A 47 -1.14 0.54 -18.49
C ASN A 47 0.24 -0.08 -18.26
N PRO A 48 0.42 -0.86 -17.17
CA PRO A 48 1.66 -1.60 -16.91
C PRO A 48 2.02 -2.53 -18.08
N ALA A 49 3.31 -2.61 -18.39
CA ALA A 49 3.80 -3.37 -19.54
C ALA A 49 3.39 -4.86 -19.45
N GLY A 50 2.73 -5.36 -20.48
CA GLY A 50 2.31 -6.76 -20.57
C GLY A 50 1.06 -7.12 -19.77
N VAL A 51 0.38 -6.14 -19.17
CA VAL A 51 -0.84 -6.37 -18.37
C VAL A 51 -2.07 -6.07 -19.22
N ALA A 52 -3.04 -7.00 -19.16
CA ALA A 52 -4.35 -6.83 -19.79
C ALA A 52 -5.18 -5.77 -19.06
N ASP A 53 -6.13 -5.17 -19.77
CA ASP A 53 -7.08 -4.20 -19.21
C ASP A 53 -7.77 -4.71 -17.92
N VAL A 54 -7.69 -3.90 -16.86
CA VAL A 54 -8.24 -4.17 -15.52
C VAL A 54 -9.78 -4.28 -15.51
N THR A 55 -10.45 -3.86 -16.58
CA THR A 55 -11.92 -3.86 -16.70
C THR A 55 -12.55 -5.21 -16.34
N GLY A 56 -11.95 -6.33 -16.74
CA GLY A 56 -12.46 -7.66 -16.41
C GLY A 56 -12.44 -7.96 -14.91
N LEU A 57 -11.37 -7.55 -14.22
CA LEU A 57 -11.22 -7.70 -12.77
C LEU A 57 -12.25 -6.83 -12.02
N LEU A 58 -12.42 -5.57 -12.44
CA LEU A 58 -13.39 -4.66 -11.84
C LEU A 58 -14.84 -5.11 -12.08
N ALA A 59 -15.14 -5.67 -13.25
CA ALA A 59 -16.45 -6.26 -13.53
C ALA A 59 -16.72 -7.49 -12.65
N LEU A 60 -15.70 -8.31 -12.39
CA LEU A 60 -15.82 -9.43 -11.45
C LEU A 60 -16.07 -8.93 -10.03
N ALA A 61 -15.33 -7.93 -9.57
CA ALA A 61 -15.52 -7.30 -8.27
C ALA A 61 -16.96 -6.79 -8.06
N GLN A 62 -17.54 -6.13 -9.07
CA GLN A 62 -18.94 -5.71 -9.03
C GLN A 62 -19.92 -6.89 -8.93
N LYS A 63 -19.70 -7.97 -9.68
CA LYS A 63 -20.52 -9.19 -9.59
C LYS A 63 -20.45 -9.82 -8.21
N LEU A 64 -19.27 -9.84 -7.57
CA LEU A 64 -19.08 -10.38 -6.23
C LEU A 64 -19.81 -9.54 -5.17
N LEU A 65 -19.75 -8.21 -5.27
CA LEU A 65 -20.50 -7.30 -4.38
C LEU A 65 -22.02 -7.43 -4.58
N ALA A 66 -22.48 -7.62 -5.81
CA ALA A 66 -23.90 -7.81 -6.10
C ALA A 66 -24.43 -9.20 -5.69
N GLY A 67 -23.53 -10.19 -5.57
CA GLY A 67 -23.89 -11.59 -5.32
C GLY A 67 -24.29 -11.93 -3.89
N ASP A 68 -23.73 -11.23 -2.88
CA ASP A 68 -24.08 -11.40 -1.47
C ASP A 68 -23.88 -10.09 -0.70
N GLU A 69 -24.89 -9.63 0.05
CA GLU A 69 -24.85 -8.39 0.82
C GLU A 69 -23.82 -8.37 1.96
N ARG A 70 -23.28 -9.53 2.32
CA ARG A 70 -22.23 -9.72 3.34
C ARG A 70 -20.83 -9.75 2.73
N CYS A 71 -20.73 -9.73 1.40
CA CYS A 71 -19.45 -9.62 0.70
C CYS A 71 -18.92 -8.19 0.79
N ARG A 72 -17.63 -8.04 1.13
CA ARG A 72 -16.93 -6.75 1.19
C ARG A 72 -15.62 -6.85 0.43
N LEU A 73 -15.20 -5.75 -0.19
CA LEU A 73 -13.94 -5.62 -0.92
C LEU A 73 -13.10 -4.50 -0.30
N ILE A 74 -11.79 -4.74 -0.18
CA ILE A 74 -10.78 -3.71 0.08
C ILE A 74 -9.81 -3.74 -1.10
N PHE A 75 -9.52 -2.58 -1.64
CA PHE A 75 -8.46 -2.39 -2.62
C PHE A 75 -7.34 -1.60 -1.96
N THR A 76 -6.09 -2.01 -2.16
CA THR A 76 -4.93 -1.16 -1.89
C THR A 76 -4.33 -0.76 -3.22
N SER A 77 -3.94 0.50 -3.34
CA SER A 77 -3.42 1.05 -4.59
C SER A 77 -2.62 2.31 -4.33
N ARG A 78 -1.58 2.53 -5.12
CA ARG A 78 -0.97 3.87 -5.30
C ARG A 78 -1.72 4.72 -6.33
N GLU A 79 -2.38 4.09 -7.30
CA GLU A 79 -3.13 4.75 -8.36
C GLU A 79 -4.62 4.86 -8.03
N MET A 80 -5.30 5.85 -8.61
CA MET A 80 -6.75 5.96 -8.47
C MET A 80 -7.45 4.77 -9.13
N LEU A 81 -8.44 4.20 -8.45
CA LEU A 81 -9.29 3.18 -9.05
C LEU A 81 -10.20 3.80 -10.13
N PRO A 82 -10.46 3.09 -11.25
CA PRO A 82 -11.46 3.49 -12.23
C PRO A 82 -12.91 3.34 -11.73
N ALA A 83 -13.83 4.01 -12.42
CA ALA A 83 -15.26 3.85 -12.18
C ALA A 83 -15.71 2.37 -12.24
N PRO A 84 -16.64 1.93 -11.38
CA PRO A 84 -17.39 2.72 -10.39
C PRO A 84 -16.70 2.86 -9.02
N PHE A 85 -15.44 2.45 -8.89
CA PHE A 85 -14.68 2.46 -7.63
C PHE A 85 -13.89 3.76 -7.40
N ASP A 86 -14.05 4.74 -8.30
CA ASP A 86 -13.30 6.01 -8.37
C ASP A 86 -13.83 7.14 -7.47
N LYS A 87 -14.88 6.89 -6.65
CA LYS A 87 -15.62 7.96 -5.95
C LYS A 87 -15.25 8.10 -4.47
N PRO A 88 -14.48 9.13 -4.09
CA PRO A 88 -14.53 9.70 -2.75
C PRO A 88 -15.70 10.71 -2.61
N MET A 89 -16.46 10.62 -1.52
CA MET A 89 -17.72 11.37 -1.30
C MET A 89 -17.58 12.90 -1.18
N SER A 90 -16.36 13.46 -1.13
CA SER A 90 -16.17 14.90 -0.94
C SER A 90 -16.69 15.75 -2.13
N LEU A 91 -16.80 15.18 -3.34
CA LEU A 91 -17.26 15.90 -4.54
C LEU A 91 -18.74 15.71 -4.91
N LEU A 92 -19.46 14.75 -4.32
CA LEU A 92 -20.85 14.43 -4.71
C LEU A 92 -21.92 15.18 -3.92
N ARG A 93 -21.58 15.84 -2.81
CA ARG A 93 -22.54 16.60 -2.00
C ARG A 93 -23.12 17.87 -2.66
N MET A 94 -22.65 18.25 -3.85
CA MET A 94 -23.17 19.43 -4.56
C MET A 94 -24.14 19.12 -5.70
N GLN A 95 -24.41 17.85 -6.06
CA GLN A 95 -25.22 17.52 -7.24
C GLN A 95 -26.29 16.41 -7.06
N GLU A 96 -26.73 16.11 -5.84
CA GLU A 96 -27.80 15.13 -5.63
C GLU A 96 -29.21 15.74 -5.68
N SER A 97 -29.74 15.93 -6.90
CA SER A 97 -31.20 16.03 -7.10
C SER A 97 -31.75 15.07 -8.17
N THR A 98 -30.92 14.31 -8.89
CA THR A 98 -31.39 13.52 -10.06
C THR A 98 -31.11 12.02 -10.02
N ALA A 99 -30.35 11.48 -9.06
CA ALA A 99 -29.96 10.05 -9.05
C ALA A 99 -30.91 9.12 -8.26
N LYS A 100 -32.22 9.21 -8.49
CA LYS A 100 -33.25 8.41 -7.77
C LYS A 100 -33.44 6.96 -8.26
N HIS A 101 -32.62 6.45 -9.20
CA HIS A 101 -32.81 5.12 -9.79
C HIS A 101 -31.57 4.22 -9.83
N MET A 102 -30.48 4.56 -9.13
CA MET A 102 -29.31 3.67 -9.00
C MET A 102 -29.39 2.86 -7.71
N ASP A 103 -29.22 1.54 -7.84
CA ASP A 103 -29.20 0.55 -6.76
C ASP A 103 -28.27 1.01 -5.62
N SER A 104 -28.79 1.10 -4.40
CA SER A 104 -28.03 1.51 -3.21
C SER A 104 -26.89 0.54 -2.88
N ARG A 105 -26.83 -0.63 -3.51
CA ARG A 105 -25.73 -1.62 -3.39
C ARG A 105 -24.50 -1.26 -4.22
N LEU A 106 -24.68 -0.45 -5.28
CA LEU A 106 -23.57 0.16 -6.04
C LEU A 106 -23.11 1.49 -5.44
N ARG A 107 -23.82 2.00 -4.43
CA ARG A 107 -23.23 2.94 -3.46
C ARG A 107 -22.30 2.10 -2.58
N GLY A 108 -21.12 1.78 -3.12
CA GLY A 108 -20.03 1.28 -2.28
C GLY A 108 -19.92 2.21 -1.08
N ASN A 109 -19.88 1.66 0.13
CA ASN A 109 -19.71 2.51 1.31
C ASN A 109 -18.48 3.39 1.08
N ASP A 110 -18.77 4.69 1.08
CA ASP A 110 -17.92 5.83 0.81
C ASP A 110 -16.70 5.87 1.72
N THR A 111 -15.61 5.15 1.42
CA THR A 111 -14.41 5.25 2.25
C THR A 111 -13.15 4.93 1.46
N VAL A 112 -12.75 5.86 0.59
CA VAL A 112 -11.34 5.99 0.24
C VAL A 112 -10.62 6.46 1.51
N VAL A 113 -9.66 5.67 1.98
CA VAL A 113 -8.79 6.04 3.09
C VAL A 113 -7.42 6.33 2.50
N GLU A 114 -7.07 7.61 2.45
CA GLU A 114 -5.72 8.02 2.04
C GLU A 114 -4.74 7.70 3.17
N LEU A 115 -3.71 6.89 2.85
CA LEU A 115 -2.61 6.61 3.76
C LEU A 115 -1.48 7.61 3.48
N GLY A 116 -1.39 8.62 4.34
CA GLY A 116 -0.33 9.63 4.27
C GLY A 116 1.01 9.14 4.84
N ARG A 117 2.02 10.00 4.74
CA ARG A 117 3.27 9.86 5.51
C ARG A 117 2.99 9.95 7.01
N LEU A 118 3.84 9.33 7.81
CA LEU A 118 3.79 9.53 9.26
C LEU A 118 4.05 11.00 9.59
N SER A 119 3.42 11.50 10.65
CA SER A 119 3.92 12.71 11.28
C SER A 119 5.34 12.47 11.83
N GLN A 120 6.10 13.53 12.03
CA GLN A 120 7.45 13.42 12.60
C GLN A 120 7.42 12.71 13.97
N ALA A 121 6.43 13.00 14.80
CA ALA A 121 6.25 12.35 16.10
C ALA A 121 5.97 10.84 15.97
N GLU A 122 5.06 10.43 15.08
CA GLU A 122 4.76 9.02 14.83
C GLU A 122 5.96 8.27 14.23
N ALA A 123 6.74 8.93 13.39
CA ALA A 123 7.95 8.35 12.81
C ALA A 123 9.05 8.12 13.86
N ILE A 124 9.25 9.07 14.78
CA ILE A 124 10.17 8.90 15.92
C ILE A 124 9.69 7.73 16.79
N GLN A 125 8.40 7.70 17.15
CA GLN A 125 7.82 6.62 17.95
C GLN A 125 7.98 5.24 17.28
N LEU A 126 7.81 5.17 15.97
CA LEU A 126 8.01 3.93 15.22
C LEU A 126 9.45 3.42 15.33
N VAL A 127 10.45 4.31 15.17
CA VAL A 127 11.87 3.94 15.30
C VAL A 127 12.16 3.47 16.72
N GLU A 128 11.73 4.22 17.75
CA GLU A 128 11.89 3.85 19.15
C GLU A 128 11.28 2.47 19.45
N GLN A 129 10.06 2.22 18.96
CA GLN A 129 9.36 0.96 19.18
C GLN A 129 10.08 -0.22 18.51
N VAL A 130 10.54 -0.06 17.27
CA VAL A 130 11.27 -1.11 16.54
C VAL A 130 12.59 -1.44 17.24
N MET A 131 13.33 -0.42 17.70
CA MET A 131 14.57 -0.62 18.44
C MET A 131 14.32 -1.35 19.77
N ALA A 132 13.29 -0.94 20.51
CA ALA A 132 12.92 -1.57 21.77
C ALA A 132 12.49 -3.04 21.59
N GLU A 133 11.68 -3.34 20.56
CA GLU A 133 11.23 -4.70 20.25
C GLU A 133 12.39 -5.66 19.97
N HIS A 134 13.45 -5.17 19.33
CA HIS A 134 14.63 -5.96 18.97
C HIS A 134 15.76 -5.91 20.02
N GLY A 135 15.57 -5.14 21.10
CA GLY A 135 16.60 -4.93 22.12
C GLY A 135 17.84 -4.19 21.59
N TRP A 136 17.68 -3.39 20.54
CA TRP A 136 18.76 -2.61 19.97
C TRP A 136 19.01 -1.35 20.79
N GLN A 137 20.27 -1.08 21.03
CA GLN A 137 20.72 0.19 21.60
C GLN A 137 21.75 0.78 20.66
N PRO A 138 21.65 2.08 20.36
CA PRO A 138 22.72 2.76 19.67
C PRO A 138 24.06 2.62 20.42
N PRO A 139 25.20 2.73 19.73
CA PRO A 139 26.50 2.79 20.40
C PRO A 139 26.62 4.08 21.22
N ALA A 140 27.19 4.01 22.43
CA ALA A 140 27.29 5.13 23.38
C ALA A 140 28.04 6.39 22.86
N ASN A 141 28.72 6.29 21.72
CA ASN A 141 29.43 7.40 21.08
C ASN A 141 28.66 8.02 19.90
N ASP A 142 27.55 7.42 19.47
CA ASP A 142 26.71 7.81 18.34
C ASP A 142 25.28 7.34 18.59
N ASP A 143 24.70 7.82 19.70
CA ASP A 143 23.45 7.32 20.27
C ASP A 143 22.19 8.11 19.94
N ALA A 144 22.34 9.14 19.10
CA ALA A 144 21.30 10.12 18.82
C ALA A 144 20.57 10.59 20.09
N THR A 145 21.34 10.87 21.15
CA THR A 145 20.83 11.41 22.43
C THR A 145 20.11 12.74 22.26
N THR A 146 20.24 13.41 21.12
CA THR A 146 19.53 14.64 20.80
C THR A 146 18.30 14.35 19.94
N PRO A 147 17.10 14.83 20.34
CA PRO A 147 15.89 14.74 19.52
C PRO A 147 16.07 15.25 18.08
N GLU A 148 17.02 16.17 17.87
CA GLU A 148 17.38 16.74 16.58
C GLU A 148 18.01 15.72 15.62
N GLU A 149 18.87 14.81 16.09
CA GLU A 149 19.54 13.80 15.23
C GLU A 149 18.56 12.72 14.77
N ILE A 150 17.60 12.32 15.62
CA ILE A 150 16.52 11.39 15.23
C ILE A 150 15.55 12.08 14.27
N ALA A 151 15.24 13.37 14.49
CA ALA A 151 14.41 14.14 13.59
C ALA A 151 15.03 14.27 12.19
N GLU A 152 16.35 14.50 12.10
CA GLU A 152 17.07 14.56 10.82
C GLU A 152 17.02 13.22 10.06
N LEU A 153 17.23 12.10 10.76
CA LEU A 153 17.10 10.76 10.17
C LEU A 153 15.68 10.52 9.61
N VAL A 154 14.67 10.88 10.39
CA VAL A 154 13.26 10.69 10.04
C VAL A 154 12.85 11.51 8.81
N GLU A 155 13.30 12.77 8.73
CA GLU A 155 13.06 13.62 7.57
C GLU A 155 13.84 13.15 6.34
N THR A 156 15.06 12.62 6.53
CA THR A 156 15.88 12.09 5.43
C THR A 156 15.15 10.98 4.67
N VAL A 157 14.38 10.12 5.35
CA VAL A 157 13.56 9.08 4.70
C VAL A 157 12.12 9.48 4.42
N ASN A 158 11.84 10.78 4.39
CA ASN A 158 10.52 11.33 4.08
C ASN A 158 9.40 10.71 4.94
N ARG A 159 9.71 10.35 6.20
CA ARG A 159 8.75 9.76 7.15
C ARG A 159 8.02 8.52 6.63
N HIS A 160 8.70 7.74 5.78
CA HIS A 160 8.15 6.50 5.23
C HIS A 160 8.25 5.35 6.26
N PRO A 161 7.13 4.75 6.72
CA PRO A 161 7.16 3.70 7.74
C PRO A 161 8.12 2.55 7.42
N ARG A 162 8.02 1.96 6.22
CA ARG A 162 8.91 0.86 5.80
C ARG A 162 10.39 1.24 5.76
N ALA A 163 10.74 2.42 5.23
CA ALA A 163 12.13 2.87 5.25
C ALA A 163 12.64 3.08 6.69
N LEU A 164 11.82 3.65 7.57
CA LEU A 164 12.15 3.84 8.99
C LEU A 164 12.41 2.51 9.71
N THR A 165 11.59 1.48 9.46
CA THR A 165 11.82 0.15 10.06
C THR A 165 13.13 -0.48 9.61
N LEU A 166 13.53 -0.27 8.35
CA LEU A 166 14.79 -0.79 7.81
C LEU A 166 15.99 0.00 8.36
N LEU A 167 15.85 1.32 8.50
CA LEU A 167 16.88 2.16 9.10
C LEU A 167 17.06 1.93 10.60
N ALA A 168 16.00 1.61 11.35
CA ALA A 168 16.11 1.35 12.79
C ALA A 168 17.13 0.23 13.11
N ARG A 169 17.33 -0.72 12.19
CA ARG A 169 18.40 -1.73 12.28
C ARG A 169 19.79 -1.10 12.16
N GLU A 170 19.98 -0.18 11.23
CA GLU A 170 21.26 0.48 11.00
C GLU A 170 21.59 1.54 12.06
N VAL A 171 20.57 2.15 12.66
CA VAL A 171 20.71 3.04 13.83
C VAL A 171 21.38 2.32 15.00
N ALA A 172 21.19 1.00 15.15
CA ALA A 172 21.91 0.19 16.13
C ALA A 172 23.44 0.16 15.88
N ASN A 173 23.89 0.47 14.66
CA ASN A 173 25.29 0.55 14.27
C ASN A 173 25.88 1.98 14.34
N GLY A 174 25.05 3.01 14.63
CA GLY A 174 25.45 4.42 14.79
C GLY A 174 24.65 5.37 13.90
N VAL A 175 23.97 6.35 14.52
CA VAL A 175 22.94 7.17 13.86
C VAL A 175 23.52 8.14 12.84
N ARG A 176 24.61 8.84 13.18
CA ARG A 176 25.23 9.83 12.29
C ARG A 176 25.80 9.17 11.03
N ALA A 177 26.40 7.99 11.19
CA ALA A 177 26.90 7.20 10.06
C ALA A 177 25.78 6.74 9.13
N THR A 178 24.65 6.28 9.69
CA THR A 178 23.46 5.88 8.93
C THR A 178 22.88 7.07 8.16
N THR A 179 22.67 8.23 8.80
CA THR A 179 22.11 9.42 8.16
C THR A 179 22.97 9.90 6.98
N GLN A 180 24.29 9.95 7.15
CA GLN A 180 25.22 10.37 6.08
C GLN A 180 25.22 9.41 4.89
N ASN A 181 25.22 8.10 5.14
CA ASN A 181 25.17 7.09 4.07
C ASN A 181 23.85 7.15 3.30
N VAL A 182 22.73 7.27 4.01
CA VAL A 182 21.40 7.38 3.40
C VAL A 182 21.27 8.65 2.58
N ALA A 183 21.72 9.80 3.10
CA ALA A 183 21.70 11.06 2.37
C ALA A 183 22.54 11.00 1.08
N GLY A 184 23.71 10.36 1.13
CA GLY A 184 24.55 10.14 -0.05
C GLY A 184 23.88 9.23 -1.09
N LEU A 185 23.31 8.11 -0.66
CA LEU A 185 22.57 7.19 -1.53
C LEU A 185 21.36 7.86 -2.18
N MET A 186 20.61 8.68 -1.43
CA MET A 186 19.46 9.41 -1.97
C MET A 186 19.87 10.48 -3.00
N ALA A 187 20.96 11.21 -2.75
CA ALA A 187 21.50 12.17 -3.70
C ALA A 187 21.91 11.47 -5.01
N ASP A 188 22.56 10.32 -4.92
CA ASP A 188 22.98 9.53 -6.08
C ASP A 188 21.78 8.97 -6.87
N LEU A 189 20.69 8.65 -6.18
CA LEU A 189 19.48 8.11 -6.80
C LEU A 189 18.58 9.20 -7.39
N GLU A 190 18.46 10.36 -6.74
CA GLU A 190 17.78 11.53 -7.29
C GLU A 190 18.49 12.04 -8.55
N ALA A 191 19.82 11.94 -8.60
CA ALA A 191 20.60 12.24 -9.79
C ALA A 191 20.35 11.25 -10.95
N LYS A 192 20.02 9.99 -10.64
CA LYS A 192 19.81 8.93 -11.63
C LYS A 192 18.35 8.81 -12.08
N ASN A 193 17.38 9.15 -11.23
CA ASN A 193 15.94 8.96 -11.44
C ASN A 193 15.14 10.23 -11.10
N GLN A 194 15.28 11.29 -11.92
CA GLN A 194 14.50 12.51 -11.73
C GLN A 194 12.99 12.25 -11.85
N GLY A 195 12.26 12.51 -10.77
CA GLY A 195 10.79 12.45 -10.73
C GLY A 195 10.20 11.23 -10.03
N ASP A 196 10.99 10.17 -9.75
CA ASP A 196 10.51 8.94 -9.10
C ASP A 196 11.23 8.69 -7.78
N ARG A 197 11.15 9.69 -6.90
CA ARG A 197 11.88 9.76 -5.62
C ARG A 197 11.51 8.59 -4.70
N GLU A 198 10.28 8.06 -4.81
CA GLU A 198 9.75 7.02 -3.92
C GLU A 198 10.21 5.61 -4.32
N ASN A 199 10.10 5.22 -5.60
CA ASN A 199 10.67 3.94 -6.06
C ASN A 199 12.19 3.92 -5.89
N SER A 200 12.84 5.08 -6.06
CA SER A 200 14.27 5.25 -5.83
C SER A 200 14.64 5.06 -4.36
N LEU A 201 13.85 5.58 -3.41
CA LEU A 201 14.07 5.39 -1.97
C LEU A 201 13.98 3.93 -1.56
N TYR A 202 12.98 3.22 -2.07
CA TYR A 202 12.80 1.78 -1.82
C TYR A 202 13.93 0.94 -2.42
N ALA A 203 14.29 1.19 -3.67
CA ALA A 203 15.41 0.51 -4.32
C ALA A 203 16.72 0.79 -3.56
N SER A 204 16.93 2.00 -3.06
CA SER A 204 18.10 2.37 -2.25
C SER A 204 18.24 1.54 -1.00
N VAL A 205 17.17 1.50 -0.20
CA VAL A 205 17.19 0.86 1.11
C VAL A 205 17.25 -0.66 0.97
N GLU A 206 16.66 -1.23 -0.08
CA GLU A 206 16.78 -2.66 -0.38
C GLU A 206 18.13 -3.05 -1.01
N LEU A 207 18.80 -2.15 -1.76
CA LEU A 207 20.11 -2.41 -2.38
C LEU A 207 21.30 -2.16 -1.44
N SER A 208 21.11 -1.35 -0.40
CA SER A 208 22.16 -0.94 0.54
C SER A 208 22.18 -1.73 1.85
N LEU A 209 21.35 -2.77 1.98
CA LEU A 209 21.28 -3.74 3.08
C LEU A 209 21.58 -5.17 2.58
#